data_AF-A0A0G1AX68-F1
#
_entry.id   AF-A0A0G1AX68-F1
#
_cell.length_a   1.000
_cell.length_b   1.000
_cell.length_c   1.000
_cell.angle_alpha   90.00
_cell.angle_beta   90.00
_cell.angle_gamma   90.00
#
_symmetry.space_group_name_H-M   'P 1'
#
loop_
_entity.id
_entity.type
_entity.pdbx_description
1 polymer ?
#
loop_
_entity_poly.entity_id
_entity_poly.type
_entity_poly.pdbx_seq_one_letter_code
_entity_poly.pdbx_strand_id
1 'polypeptide(L)'
;MHEKEPYTREDYFTASDDIADSLKTEYSSISPEEQSFVNETGVAIKNYIVQKYGEHISEKMKERLETAERRILLVSPEDYKTLAEEWVPGSKAEVKDVSGHYTRLGSMVVINDMVENSKDIWNKNKEIFDKFPGGQQSLVLPYIRLSLITETLVHELVHSCEEDAGNEKIKDAIKRQALDEAGASFITGNIMKERYSMALPTTAKFQDERVAMFGNLLSKYGEDVYDIFFSNIPDSTVEKIRYENLVKKIYSEFTSEKLVGLGIIRSYQAVIYDNMRE
;
A
#
# COMPACT_ATOMS: atom_id res chain seq x y z
N MET A 1 17.23 -6.79 -31.97
CA MET A 1 16.68 -6.81 -30.61
C MET A 1 17.86 -6.85 -29.68
N HIS A 2 18.18 -5.73 -29.02
CA HIS A 2 19.15 -5.74 -27.95
C HIS A 2 18.44 -6.34 -26.73
N GLU A 3 18.90 -7.51 -26.28
CA GLU A 3 18.52 -8.02 -24.97
C GLU A 3 18.94 -6.97 -23.94
N LYS A 4 17.96 -6.36 -23.26
CA LYS A 4 18.23 -5.51 -22.10
C LYS A 4 18.76 -6.43 -21.02
N GLU A 5 19.99 -6.19 -20.57
CA GLU A 5 20.54 -6.89 -19.41
C GLU A 5 19.63 -6.63 -18.20
N PRO A 6 19.28 -7.67 -17.42
CA PRO A 6 18.47 -7.49 -16.22
C PRO A 6 19.22 -6.62 -15.20
N TYR A 7 18.52 -5.65 -14.61
CA TYR A 7 19.06 -4.77 -13.58
C TYR A 7 19.61 -5.56 -12.38
N THR A 8 20.67 -5.06 -11.75
CA THR A 8 21.20 -5.68 -10.53
C THR A 8 20.35 -5.32 -9.31
N ARG A 9 20.56 -6.03 -8.18
CA ARG A 9 19.86 -5.73 -6.91
C ARG A 9 20.07 -4.30 -6.44
N GLU A 10 21.22 -3.71 -6.75
CA GLU A 10 21.57 -2.33 -6.41
C GLU A 10 20.93 -1.32 -7.38
N ASP A 11 20.85 -1.64 -8.69
CA ASP A 11 20.15 -0.81 -9.68
C ASP A 11 18.63 -0.72 -9.44
N TYR A 12 18.04 -1.77 -8.86
CA TYR A 12 16.62 -1.76 -8.50
C TYR A 12 16.30 -0.67 -7.46
N PHE A 13 17.20 -0.33 -6.55
CA PHE A 13 16.93 0.68 -5.52
C PHE A 13 17.03 2.13 -6.00
N THR A 14 17.54 2.37 -7.21
CA THR A 14 17.91 3.72 -7.68
C THR A 14 17.36 4.04 -9.07
N ALA A 15 16.10 3.70 -9.37
CA ALA A 15 15.50 4.24 -10.59
C ALA A 15 15.62 5.77 -10.57
N SER A 16 16.28 6.34 -11.58
CA SER A 16 16.43 7.80 -11.70
C SER A 16 15.08 8.44 -12.01
N ASP A 17 14.99 9.77 -11.88
CA ASP A 17 13.81 10.52 -12.31
C ASP A 17 13.51 10.25 -13.80
N ASP A 18 14.55 10.18 -14.65
CA ASP A 18 14.42 9.88 -16.08
C ASP A 18 13.74 8.52 -16.34
N ILE A 19 14.05 7.52 -15.51
CA ILE A 19 13.43 6.19 -15.63
C ILE A 19 11.95 6.26 -15.23
N ALA A 20 11.64 6.92 -14.11
CA ALA A 20 10.27 7.08 -13.65
C ALA A 20 9.41 7.86 -14.67
N ASP A 21 9.98 8.87 -15.30
CA ASP A 21 9.32 9.67 -16.34
C ASP A 21 9.17 8.89 -17.66
N SER A 22 10.15 8.05 -18.02
CA SER A 22 10.02 7.13 -19.16
C SER A 22 8.87 6.14 -18.93
N LEU A 23 8.76 5.58 -17.72
CA LEU A 23 7.67 4.68 -17.36
C LEU A 23 6.30 5.35 -17.45
N LYS A 24 6.18 6.59 -16.97
CA LYS A 24 4.95 7.37 -17.14
C LYS A 24 4.63 7.61 -18.61
N THR A 25 5.63 7.89 -19.43
CA THR A 25 5.43 8.12 -20.87
C THR A 25 4.98 6.85 -21.60
N GLU A 26 5.51 5.69 -21.20
CA GLU A 26 5.27 4.41 -21.86
C GLU A 26 3.97 3.73 -21.40
N TYR A 27 3.69 3.79 -20.10
CA TYR A 27 2.66 2.95 -19.46
C TYR A 27 1.47 3.73 -18.85
N SER A 28 1.51 5.07 -18.81
CA SER A 28 0.40 5.82 -18.21
C SER A 28 -0.90 5.60 -18.98
N SER A 29 -1.92 5.17 -18.25
CA SER A 29 -3.29 4.98 -18.76
C SER A 29 -4.16 6.24 -18.70
N ILE A 30 -3.66 7.29 -18.05
CA ILE A 30 -4.43 8.52 -17.78
C ILE A 30 -3.85 9.73 -18.51
N SER A 31 -4.70 10.74 -18.74
CA SER A 31 -4.26 11.98 -19.40
C SER A 31 -3.32 12.81 -18.51
N PRO A 32 -2.54 13.74 -19.08
CA PRO A 32 -1.70 14.66 -18.30
C PRO A 32 -2.49 15.46 -17.25
N GLU A 33 -3.73 15.86 -17.57
CA GLU A 33 -4.61 16.57 -16.65
C GLU A 33 -5.04 15.67 -15.47
N GLU A 34 -5.41 14.42 -15.75
CA GLU A 34 -5.73 13.44 -14.70
C GLU A 34 -4.50 13.13 -13.84
N GLN A 35 -3.32 13.01 -14.45
CA GLN A 35 -2.07 12.80 -13.72
C GLN A 35 -1.75 13.97 -12.79
N SER A 36 -1.99 15.21 -13.23
CA SER A 36 -1.84 16.39 -12.38
C SER A 36 -2.74 16.31 -11.15
N PHE A 37 -4.00 15.90 -11.31
CA PHE A 37 -4.94 15.72 -10.20
C PHE A 37 -4.49 14.63 -9.22
N VAL A 38 -4.00 13.49 -9.73
CA VAL A 38 -3.45 12.41 -8.91
C VAL A 38 -2.22 12.88 -8.12
N ASN A 39 -1.32 13.64 -8.75
CA ASN A 39 -0.13 14.18 -8.09
C ASN A 39 -0.50 15.17 -6.97
N GLU A 40 -1.43 16.08 -7.22
CA GLU A 40 -1.94 17.01 -6.18
C GLU A 40 -2.55 16.25 -5.00
N THR A 41 -3.31 15.19 -5.30
CA THR A 41 -3.88 14.30 -4.28
C THR A 41 -2.78 13.60 -3.48
N GLY A 42 -1.75 13.08 -4.15
CA GLY A 42 -0.57 12.49 -3.51
C GLY A 42 0.13 13.45 -2.55
N VAL A 43 0.35 14.71 -2.96
CA VAL A 43 0.93 15.75 -2.09
C VAL A 43 0.06 16.02 -0.87
N ALA A 44 -1.26 16.08 -1.04
CA ALA A 44 -2.19 16.29 0.06
C ALA A 44 -2.16 15.12 1.07
N ILE A 45 -2.11 13.88 0.58
CA ILE A 45 -1.99 12.67 1.40
C ILE A 45 -0.67 12.67 2.15
N LYS A 46 0.44 12.89 1.44
CA LYS A 46 1.81 12.96 1.98
C LYS A 46 1.89 13.96 3.15
N ASN A 47 1.38 15.18 2.94
CA ASN A 47 1.35 16.21 3.98
C ASN A 47 0.54 15.76 5.20
N TYR A 48 -0.57 15.04 4.98
CA TYR A 48 -1.40 14.54 6.08
C TYR A 48 -0.74 13.41 6.87
N ILE A 49 -0.09 12.47 6.18
CA ILE A 49 0.68 11.39 6.82
C ILE A 49 1.76 11.99 7.72
N VAL A 50 2.56 12.94 7.20
CA VAL A 50 3.61 13.61 7.98
C VAL A 50 3.01 14.40 9.14
N GLN A 51 1.91 15.13 8.93
CA GLN A 51 1.27 15.91 9.99
C GLN A 51 0.76 15.03 11.14
N LYS A 52 0.17 13.87 10.83
CA LYS A 52 -0.53 13.04 11.82
C LYS A 52 0.35 11.97 12.45
N TYR A 53 1.26 11.40 11.68
CA TYR A 53 2.08 10.25 12.09
C TYR A 53 3.58 10.53 12.03
N GLY A 54 4.01 11.74 11.63
CA GLY A 54 5.40 12.06 11.36
C GLY A 54 6.35 11.99 12.57
N GLU A 55 5.83 11.98 13.80
CA GLU A 55 6.63 11.72 15.01
C GLU A 55 7.13 10.27 15.08
N HIS A 56 6.40 9.35 14.45
CA HIS A 56 6.72 7.92 14.38
C HIS A 56 7.40 7.50 13.06
N ILE A 57 7.67 8.44 12.16
CA ILE A 57 8.28 8.16 10.86
C ILE A 57 9.69 8.76 10.87
N SER A 58 10.70 7.94 10.55
CA SER A 58 12.08 8.42 10.47
C SER A 58 12.28 9.39 9.29
N GLU A 59 13.25 10.30 9.39
CA GLU A 59 13.55 11.27 8.32
C GLU A 59 13.82 10.60 6.97
N LYS A 60 14.56 9.49 6.99
CA LYS A 60 14.82 8.66 5.80
C LYS A 60 13.53 8.17 5.13
N MET A 61 12.51 7.80 5.90
CA MET A 61 11.22 7.37 5.36
C MET A 61 10.36 8.55 4.90
N LYS A 62 10.50 9.73 5.52
CA LYS A 62 9.88 10.96 5.01
C LYS A 62 10.45 11.36 3.65
N GLU A 63 11.77 11.29 3.46
CA GLU A 63 12.44 11.54 2.17
C GLU A 63 11.97 10.55 1.08
N ARG A 64 11.78 9.29 1.45
CA ARG A 64 11.22 8.26 0.56
C ARG A 64 9.78 8.57 0.18
N LEU A 65 8.96 8.97 1.16
CA LEU A 65 7.59 9.42 0.92
C LEU A 65 7.54 10.65 -0.02
N GLU A 66 8.50 11.58 0.09
CA GLU A 66 8.69 12.72 -0.84
C GLU A 66 9.23 12.37 -2.24
N THR A 67 9.60 11.11 -2.44
CA THR A 67 9.93 10.58 -3.76
C THR A 67 8.73 9.81 -4.33
N ALA A 68 8.11 8.97 -3.50
CA ALA A 68 6.98 8.14 -3.87
C ALA A 68 5.75 8.93 -4.31
N GLU A 69 5.45 10.06 -3.66
CA GLU A 69 4.32 10.92 -4.03
C GLU A 69 4.50 11.59 -5.41
N ARG A 70 5.74 11.80 -5.85
CA ARG A 70 6.06 12.31 -7.20
C ARG A 70 6.09 11.21 -8.25
N ARG A 71 6.23 9.96 -7.83
CA ARG A 71 6.41 8.80 -8.71
C ARG A 71 5.20 7.87 -8.67
N ILE A 72 4.03 8.45 -8.88
CA ILE A 72 2.77 7.73 -9.03
C ILE A 72 2.54 7.40 -10.51
N LEU A 73 2.29 6.14 -10.81
CA LEU A 73 2.03 5.62 -12.15
C LEU A 73 0.71 4.87 -12.16
N LEU A 74 -0.26 5.34 -12.95
CA LEU A 74 -1.50 4.60 -13.22
C LEU A 74 -1.37 3.87 -14.55
N VAL A 75 -1.54 2.56 -14.54
CA VAL A 75 -1.41 1.72 -15.74
C VAL A 75 -2.70 0.99 -16.04
N SER A 76 -2.91 0.62 -17.30
CA SER A 76 -4.06 -0.20 -17.68
C SER A 76 -3.98 -1.58 -17.01
N PRO A 77 -5.12 -2.28 -16.80
CA PRO A 77 -5.09 -3.65 -16.28
C PRO A 77 -4.22 -4.61 -17.09
N GLU A 78 -4.19 -4.43 -18.41
CA GLU A 78 -3.35 -5.21 -19.32
C GLU A 78 -1.86 -4.92 -19.11
N ASP A 79 -1.49 -3.65 -19.01
CA ASP A 79 -0.10 -3.22 -18.87
C ASP A 79 0.45 -3.41 -17.46
N TYR A 80 -0.40 -3.40 -16.42
CA TYR A 80 -0.01 -3.71 -15.05
C TYR A 80 0.64 -5.10 -14.94
N LYS A 81 0.11 -6.06 -15.71
CA LYS A 81 0.67 -7.41 -15.79
C LYS A 81 2.06 -7.39 -16.43
N THR A 82 2.16 -6.75 -17.58
CA THR A 82 3.39 -6.67 -18.38
C THR A 82 4.48 -5.96 -17.58
N LEU A 83 4.16 -4.83 -16.96
CA LEU A 83 5.08 -4.07 -16.12
C LEU A 83 5.59 -4.92 -14.94
N ALA A 84 4.72 -5.65 -14.25
CA ALA A 84 5.13 -6.51 -13.13
C ALA A 84 6.11 -7.62 -13.55
N GLU A 85 5.95 -8.18 -14.76
CA GLU A 85 6.82 -9.22 -15.32
C GLU A 85 8.15 -8.65 -15.84
N GLU A 86 8.13 -7.46 -16.46
CA GLU A 86 9.30 -6.81 -17.05
C GLU A 86 10.19 -6.09 -16.03
N TRP A 87 9.59 -5.45 -15.03
CA TRP A 87 10.30 -4.59 -14.08
C TRP A 87 10.60 -5.24 -12.74
N VAL A 88 9.98 -6.37 -12.41
CA VAL A 88 10.32 -7.18 -11.23
C VAL A 88 10.67 -8.61 -11.65
N PRO A 89 11.87 -8.86 -12.19
CA PRO A 89 12.25 -10.18 -12.69
C PRO A 89 12.12 -11.27 -11.61
N GLY A 90 11.31 -12.30 -11.88
CA GLY A 90 11.02 -13.37 -10.93
C GLY A 90 9.83 -13.13 -10.00
N SER A 91 9.15 -11.99 -10.13
CA SER A 91 7.83 -11.74 -9.54
C SER A 91 6.85 -12.82 -10.01
N LYS A 92 6.40 -13.67 -9.07
CA LYS A 92 5.24 -14.55 -9.25
C LYS A 92 3.98 -13.88 -8.70
N ALA A 93 3.89 -12.55 -8.76
CA ALA A 93 2.68 -11.87 -8.32
C ALA A 93 1.51 -12.43 -9.15
N GLU A 94 0.55 -13.07 -8.49
CA GLU A 94 -0.73 -13.39 -9.13
C GLU A 94 -1.41 -12.03 -9.38
N VAL A 95 -1.16 -11.44 -10.55
CA VAL A 95 -1.57 -10.09 -11.00
C VAL A 95 -3.08 -9.81 -10.86
N LYS A 96 -3.89 -10.83 -10.54
CA LYS A 96 -5.35 -10.76 -10.64
C LYS A 96 -6.07 -9.97 -9.53
N ASP A 97 -5.45 -9.71 -8.38
CA ASP A 97 -6.19 -9.17 -7.22
C ASP A 97 -5.58 -7.92 -6.57
N VAL A 98 -4.53 -7.32 -7.15
CA VAL A 98 -3.83 -6.17 -6.52
C VAL A 98 -4.26 -4.86 -7.18
N SER A 99 -4.81 -3.96 -6.36
CA SER A 99 -5.33 -2.64 -6.77
C SER A 99 -4.19 -1.63 -7.08
N GLY A 100 -3.07 -1.79 -6.39
CA GLY A 100 -1.84 -1.07 -6.61
C GLY A 100 -0.77 -1.62 -5.67
N HIS A 101 0.47 -1.20 -5.86
CA HIS A 101 1.54 -1.52 -4.93
C HIS A 101 2.57 -0.39 -4.90
N TYR A 102 3.07 -0.09 -3.72
CA TYR A 102 4.33 0.59 -3.57
C TYR A 102 5.46 -0.38 -3.89
N THR A 103 6.33 0.01 -4.81
CA THR A 103 7.57 -0.70 -5.09
C THR A 103 8.75 0.10 -4.57
N ARG A 104 9.60 -0.57 -3.79
CA ARG A 104 10.92 -0.03 -3.42
C ARG A 104 11.79 0.19 -4.65
N LEU A 105 11.47 -0.50 -5.75
CA LEU A 105 12.11 -0.26 -7.02
C LEU A 105 11.76 1.15 -7.49
N GLY A 106 12.75 2.04 -7.50
CA GLY A 106 12.52 3.43 -7.88
C GLY A 106 11.60 4.23 -6.95
N SER A 107 11.24 3.69 -5.78
CA SER A 107 10.30 4.31 -4.84
C SER A 107 9.06 4.85 -5.55
N MET A 108 8.31 3.95 -6.18
CA MET A 108 7.16 4.29 -7.02
C MET A 108 5.88 3.68 -6.47
N VAL A 109 4.76 4.39 -6.64
CA VAL A 109 3.43 3.83 -6.42
C VAL A 109 2.85 3.48 -7.79
N VAL A 110 2.62 2.20 -8.03
CA VAL A 110 2.02 1.72 -9.28
C VAL A 110 0.59 1.28 -8.99
N ILE A 111 -0.37 1.90 -9.65
CA ILE A 111 -1.81 1.65 -9.46
C ILE A 111 -2.35 1.01 -10.73
N ASN A 112 -3.06 -0.10 -10.57
CA ASN A 112 -3.87 -0.67 -11.65
C ASN A 112 -5.12 0.22 -11.80
N ASP A 113 -5.32 0.79 -12.99
CA ASP A 113 -6.40 1.75 -13.20
C ASP A 113 -7.77 1.13 -12.89
N MET A 114 -8.55 1.85 -12.08
CA MET A 114 -9.80 1.39 -11.48
C MET A 114 -11.00 1.50 -12.42
N VAL A 115 -10.77 1.61 -13.73
CA VAL A 115 -11.84 1.78 -14.74
C VAL A 115 -12.81 0.60 -14.69
N GLU A 116 -12.33 -0.64 -14.77
CA GLU A 116 -13.21 -1.81 -14.77
C GLU A 116 -13.90 -2.00 -13.41
N ASN A 117 -13.17 -1.81 -12.31
CA ASN A 117 -13.75 -1.87 -10.96
C ASN A 117 -14.85 -0.81 -10.76
N SER A 118 -14.65 0.40 -11.27
CA SER A 118 -15.65 1.46 -11.19
C SER A 118 -16.92 1.13 -11.99
N LYS A 119 -16.78 0.51 -13.17
CA LYS A 119 -17.91 0.04 -13.99
C LYS A 119 -18.68 -1.08 -13.28
N ASP A 120 -17.98 -1.99 -12.62
CA ASP A 120 -18.60 -3.08 -11.86
C ASP A 120 -19.42 -2.54 -10.68
N ILE A 121 -18.88 -1.58 -9.92
CA ILE A 121 -19.61 -0.92 -8.83
C ILE A 121 -20.82 -0.15 -9.37
N TRP A 122 -20.64 0.59 -10.47
CA TRP A 122 -21.73 1.27 -11.16
C TRP A 122 -22.85 0.30 -11.55
N ASN A 123 -22.52 -0.79 -12.23
CA ASN A 123 -23.49 -1.78 -12.72
C ASN A 123 -24.25 -2.46 -11.56
N LYS A 124 -23.55 -2.81 -10.47
CA LYS A 124 -24.16 -3.43 -9.28
C LYS A 124 -25.12 -2.50 -8.54
N ASN A 125 -24.92 -1.18 -8.64
CA ASN A 125 -25.69 -0.17 -7.90
C ASN A 125 -26.47 0.76 -8.83
N LYS A 126 -26.71 0.34 -10.08
CA LYS A 126 -27.28 1.19 -11.13
C LYS A 126 -28.60 1.83 -10.73
N GLU A 127 -29.48 1.10 -10.06
CA GLU A 127 -30.78 1.61 -9.59
C GLU A 127 -30.68 2.74 -8.55
N ILE A 128 -29.56 2.81 -7.81
CA ILE A 128 -29.27 3.90 -6.88
C ILE A 128 -28.75 5.10 -7.68
N PHE A 129 -27.85 4.86 -8.64
CA PHE A 129 -27.22 5.94 -9.40
C PHE A 129 -28.15 6.59 -10.43
N ASP A 130 -29.09 5.84 -11.00
CA ASP A 130 -30.10 6.34 -11.94
C ASP A 130 -31.06 7.36 -11.29
N LYS A 131 -31.07 7.47 -9.95
CA LYS A 131 -31.86 8.47 -9.21
C LYS A 131 -31.18 9.85 -9.14
N PHE A 132 -29.90 9.97 -9.48
CA PHE A 132 -29.23 11.28 -9.52
C PHE A 132 -29.75 12.11 -10.71
N PRO A 133 -29.83 13.45 -10.58
CA PRO A 133 -30.13 14.34 -11.71
C PRO A 133 -29.20 14.08 -12.90
N GLY A 134 -29.71 14.19 -14.13
CA GLY A 134 -28.99 13.80 -15.35
C GLY A 134 -27.60 14.43 -15.55
N GLY A 135 -27.37 15.64 -15.03
CA GLY A 135 -26.04 16.28 -15.06
C GLY A 135 -25.03 15.73 -14.04
N GLN A 136 -25.49 15.00 -13.03
CA GLN A 136 -24.66 14.37 -11.99
C GLN A 136 -24.34 12.90 -12.32
N GLN A 137 -25.19 12.22 -13.09
CA GLN A 137 -24.98 10.82 -13.48
C GLN A 137 -23.67 10.63 -14.26
N SER A 138 -23.30 11.58 -15.12
CA SER A 138 -22.03 11.54 -15.87
C SER A 138 -20.79 11.69 -14.98
N LEU A 139 -20.94 12.17 -13.75
CA LEU A 139 -19.84 12.35 -12.80
C LEU A 139 -19.66 11.16 -11.86
N VAL A 140 -20.65 10.28 -11.74
CA VAL A 140 -20.62 9.17 -10.78
C VAL A 140 -19.52 8.17 -11.10
N LEU A 141 -19.37 7.75 -12.36
CA LEU A 141 -18.35 6.77 -12.73
C LEU A 141 -16.93 7.33 -12.51
N PRO A 142 -16.59 8.56 -12.97
CA PRO A 142 -15.34 9.22 -12.60
C PRO A 142 -15.15 9.32 -11.08
N TYR A 143 -16.21 9.64 -10.34
CA TYR A 143 -16.16 9.75 -8.88
C TYR A 143 -15.82 8.43 -8.18
N ILE A 144 -16.45 7.33 -8.60
CA ILE A 144 -16.13 5.98 -8.10
C ILE A 144 -14.66 5.67 -8.38
N ARG A 145 -14.22 5.83 -9.64
CA ARG A 145 -12.85 5.55 -10.05
C ARG A 145 -11.83 6.35 -9.24
N LEU A 146 -12.03 7.66 -9.10
CA LEU A 146 -11.14 8.53 -8.33
C LEU A 146 -11.15 8.19 -6.83
N SER A 147 -12.28 7.77 -6.27
CA SER A 147 -12.35 7.31 -4.87
C SER A 147 -11.48 6.07 -4.66
N LEU A 148 -11.56 5.09 -5.55
CA LEU A 148 -10.76 3.86 -5.49
C LEU A 148 -9.25 4.17 -5.67
N ILE A 149 -8.90 5.02 -6.64
CA ILE A 149 -7.51 5.47 -6.84
C ILE A 149 -6.99 6.18 -5.60
N THR A 150 -7.78 7.07 -5.00
CA THR A 150 -7.38 7.81 -3.80
C THR A 150 -7.13 6.87 -2.63
N GLU A 151 -8.01 5.90 -2.40
CA GLU A 151 -7.85 4.90 -1.33
C GLU A 151 -6.58 4.06 -1.51
N THR A 152 -6.36 3.52 -2.72
CA THR A 152 -5.14 2.78 -3.05
C THR A 152 -3.91 3.67 -2.88
N LEU A 153 -3.96 4.91 -3.33
CA LEU A 153 -2.83 5.85 -3.20
C LEU A 153 -2.49 6.13 -1.74
N VAL A 154 -3.51 6.30 -0.87
CA VAL A 154 -3.28 6.43 0.57
C VAL A 154 -2.57 5.20 1.12
N HIS A 155 -3.08 4.00 0.80
CA HIS A 155 -2.54 2.74 1.29
C HIS A 155 -1.08 2.54 0.90
N GLU A 156 -0.75 2.76 -0.38
CA GLU A 156 0.61 2.57 -0.87
C GLU A 156 1.58 3.67 -0.41
N LEU A 157 1.13 4.92 -0.26
CA LEU A 157 1.98 5.97 0.33
C LEU A 157 2.28 5.69 1.80
N VAL A 158 1.36 5.09 2.54
CA VAL A 158 1.65 4.62 3.91
C VAL A 158 2.72 3.54 3.90
N HIS A 159 2.62 2.54 3.02
CA HIS A 159 3.68 1.53 2.84
C HIS A 159 5.03 2.12 2.43
N SER A 160 5.04 3.23 1.68
CA SER A 160 6.29 3.91 1.32
C SER A 160 7.06 4.43 2.54
N CYS A 161 6.39 4.63 3.67
CA CYS A 161 6.98 5.09 4.93
C CYS A 161 7.56 3.95 5.79
N GLU A 162 7.45 2.70 5.35
CA GLU A 162 7.93 1.54 6.11
C GLU A 162 9.39 1.23 5.75
N GLU A 163 10.24 1.07 6.77
CA GLU A 163 11.59 0.55 6.56
C GLU A 163 11.57 -0.97 6.41
N ASP A 164 12.41 -1.47 5.50
CA ASP A 164 12.66 -2.90 5.40
C ASP A 164 13.38 -3.36 6.66
N ALA A 165 12.65 -4.09 7.52
CA ALA A 165 13.22 -4.64 8.74
C ALA A 165 14.29 -5.72 8.49
N GLY A 166 14.55 -6.10 7.23
CA GLY A 166 15.66 -6.96 6.84
C GLY A 166 15.63 -8.34 7.50
N ASN A 167 14.46 -8.79 7.93
CA ASN A 167 14.36 -9.91 8.84
C ASN A 167 14.62 -11.23 8.07
N GLU A 168 15.79 -11.82 8.29
CA GLU A 168 16.27 -12.99 7.55
C GLU A 168 15.44 -14.26 7.82
N LYS A 169 14.61 -14.23 8.87
CA LYS A 169 13.77 -15.36 9.25
C LYS A 169 12.39 -15.28 8.59
N ILE A 170 12.08 -16.30 7.79
CA ILE A 170 10.83 -16.39 7.02
C ILE A 170 9.58 -16.17 7.89
N LYS A 171 9.55 -16.72 9.12
CA LYS A 171 8.39 -16.62 10.01
C LYS A 171 8.13 -15.19 10.46
N ASP A 172 9.19 -14.46 10.78
CA ASP A 172 9.10 -13.06 11.18
C ASP A 172 8.84 -12.14 9.99
N ALA A 173 9.31 -12.48 8.79
CA ALA A 173 8.95 -11.77 7.56
C ALA A 173 7.43 -11.87 7.27
N ILE A 174 6.81 -13.04 7.47
CA ILE A 174 5.36 -13.21 7.32
C ILE A 174 4.59 -12.39 8.37
N LYS A 175 5.05 -12.39 9.62
CA LYS A 175 4.43 -11.56 10.67
C LYS A 175 4.60 -10.07 10.40
N ARG A 176 5.75 -9.68 9.87
CA ARG A 176 6.03 -8.32 9.45
C ARG A 176 5.04 -7.87 8.37
N GLN A 177 4.87 -8.67 7.33
CA GLN A 177 3.88 -8.42 6.29
C GLN A 177 2.46 -8.27 6.86
N ALA A 178 2.10 -9.10 7.86
CA ALA A 178 0.80 -8.98 8.53
C ALA A 178 0.64 -7.66 9.29
N LEU A 179 1.70 -7.19 9.94
CA LEU A 179 1.71 -5.88 10.60
C LEU A 179 1.61 -4.75 9.59
N ASP A 180 2.37 -4.82 8.49
CA ASP A 180 2.41 -3.81 7.44
C ASP A 180 1.01 -3.65 6.81
N GLU A 181 0.40 -4.75 6.36
CA GLU A 181 -0.94 -4.72 5.77
C GLU A 181 -2.02 -4.23 6.75
N ALA A 182 -1.93 -4.65 8.03
CA ALA A 182 -2.88 -4.22 9.05
C ALA A 182 -2.75 -2.73 9.37
N GLY A 183 -1.52 -2.22 9.50
CA GLY A 183 -1.24 -0.82 9.78
C GLY A 183 -1.59 0.09 8.63
N ALA A 184 -1.21 -0.27 7.40
CA ALA A 184 -1.59 0.46 6.20
C ALA A 184 -3.12 0.52 6.06
N SER A 185 -3.82 -0.61 6.22
CA SER A 185 -5.30 -0.64 6.14
C SER A 185 -5.95 0.26 7.20
N PHE A 186 -5.45 0.22 8.44
CA PHE A 186 -5.97 1.04 9.55
C PHE A 186 -5.76 2.54 9.30
N ILE A 187 -4.54 2.92 8.90
CA ILE A 187 -4.21 4.32 8.62
C ILE A 187 -5.01 4.82 7.41
N THR A 188 -5.12 4.01 6.35
CA THR A 188 -5.95 4.32 5.17
C THR A 188 -7.39 4.57 5.59
N GLY A 189 -8.00 3.69 6.38
CA GLY A 189 -9.37 3.88 6.88
C GLY A 189 -9.55 5.19 7.65
N ASN A 190 -8.59 5.56 8.50
CA ASN A 190 -8.63 6.83 9.24
C ASN A 190 -8.53 8.04 8.32
N ILE A 191 -7.57 8.04 7.38
CA ILE A 191 -7.38 9.15 6.43
C ILE A 191 -8.61 9.29 5.53
N MET A 192 -9.12 8.19 4.98
CA MET A 192 -10.31 8.20 4.14
C MET A 192 -11.52 8.75 4.90
N LYS A 193 -11.74 8.33 6.14
CA LYS A 193 -12.84 8.84 6.98
C LYS A 193 -12.72 10.33 7.30
N GLU A 194 -11.52 10.84 7.54
CA GLU A 194 -11.30 12.20 8.00
C GLU A 194 -11.17 13.23 6.87
N ARG A 195 -10.58 12.83 5.72
CA ARG A 195 -10.23 13.72 4.61
C ARG A 195 -11.04 13.49 3.35
N TYR A 196 -11.52 12.26 3.17
CA TYR A 196 -12.22 11.83 1.96
C TYR A 196 -13.55 11.16 2.33
N SER A 197 -14.26 11.71 3.33
CA SER A 197 -15.45 11.07 3.93
C SER A 197 -16.61 10.80 2.97
N MET A 198 -16.61 11.46 1.82
CA MET A 198 -17.59 11.19 0.76
C MET A 198 -17.16 10.02 -0.14
N ALA A 199 -15.87 9.73 -0.23
CA ALA A 199 -15.32 8.70 -1.11
C ALA A 199 -15.93 7.34 -0.80
N LEU A 200 -16.15 6.55 -1.85
CA LEU A 200 -16.70 5.22 -1.71
C LEU A 200 -15.60 4.27 -1.22
N PRO A 201 -15.78 3.62 -0.07
CA PRO A 201 -14.79 2.69 0.44
C PRO A 201 -14.70 1.46 -0.47
N THR A 202 -13.49 0.96 -0.68
CA THR A 202 -13.28 -0.36 -1.27
C THR A 202 -13.83 -1.42 -0.33
N THR A 203 -14.48 -2.45 -0.87
CA THR A 203 -14.79 -3.67 -0.12
C THR A 203 -13.64 -4.68 -0.31
N ALA A 204 -12.41 -4.23 -0.06
CA ALA A 204 -11.25 -5.10 -0.16
C ALA A 204 -11.42 -6.27 0.82
N LYS A 205 -11.15 -7.47 0.33
CA LYS A 205 -11.24 -8.69 1.12
C LYS A 205 -10.23 -8.59 2.26
N PHE A 206 -10.69 -8.84 3.50
CA PHE A 206 -9.91 -8.75 4.75
C PHE A 206 -9.67 -7.33 5.32
N GLN A 207 -10.21 -6.27 4.71
CA GLN A 207 -9.98 -4.90 5.17
C GLN A 207 -10.44 -4.70 6.62
N ASP A 208 -11.65 -5.14 6.96
CA ASP A 208 -12.21 -4.97 8.30
C ASP A 208 -11.38 -5.73 9.37
N GLU A 209 -10.95 -6.95 9.05
CA GLU A 209 -10.10 -7.76 9.92
C GLU A 209 -8.73 -7.11 10.14
N ARG A 210 -8.14 -6.53 9.10
CA ARG A 210 -6.86 -5.81 9.14
C ARG A 210 -6.95 -4.55 9.99
N VAL A 211 -7.97 -3.72 9.76
CA VAL A 211 -8.26 -2.52 10.55
C VAL A 211 -8.48 -2.89 12.02
N ALA A 212 -9.29 -3.92 12.30
CA ALA A 212 -9.55 -4.37 13.66
C ALA A 212 -8.27 -4.89 14.35
N MET A 213 -7.41 -5.61 13.62
CA MET A 213 -6.16 -6.14 14.17
C MET A 213 -5.23 -5.01 14.63
N PHE A 214 -4.98 -4.00 13.80
CA PHE A 214 -4.11 -2.89 14.17
C PHE A 214 -4.71 -2.03 15.28
N GLY A 215 -6.02 -1.78 15.24
CA GLY A 215 -6.74 -1.10 16.32
C GLY A 215 -6.62 -1.82 17.67
N ASN A 216 -6.63 -3.16 17.67
CA ASN A 216 -6.39 -3.96 18.88
C ASN A 216 -4.95 -3.84 19.38
N LEU A 217 -3.96 -3.81 18.48
CA LEU A 217 -2.57 -3.59 18.86
C LEU A 217 -2.39 -2.24 19.54
N LEU A 218 -2.91 -1.15 18.95
CA LEU A 218 -2.89 0.19 19.53
C LEU A 218 -3.58 0.22 20.90
N SER A 219 -4.75 -0.42 21.02
CA SER A 219 -5.49 -0.48 22.29
C SER A 219 -4.72 -1.22 23.38
N LYS A 220 -3.92 -2.22 23.03
CA LYS A 220 -3.18 -3.07 23.97
C LYS A 220 -1.80 -2.52 24.33
N TYR A 221 -1.11 -1.90 23.36
CA TYR A 221 0.29 -1.53 23.47
C TYR A 221 0.56 -0.03 23.34
N GLY A 222 -0.45 0.78 23.05
CA GLY A 222 -0.33 2.23 22.91
C GLY A 222 0.20 2.67 21.54
N GLU A 223 0.53 3.95 21.43
CA GLU A 223 0.97 4.59 20.17
C GLU A 223 2.35 4.11 19.71
N ASP A 224 3.19 3.55 20.58
CA ASP A 224 4.48 2.93 20.24
C ASP A 224 4.35 1.82 19.17
N VAL A 225 3.15 1.30 18.93
CA VAL A 225 2.86 0.39 17.81
C VAL A 225 3.15 1.05 16.46
N TYR A 226 2.93 2.36 16.32
CA TYR A 226 3.28 3.11 15.12
C TYR A 226 4.79 3.10 14.88
N ASP A 227 5.61 3.22 15.92
CA ASP A 227 7.07 3.13 15.77
C ASP A 227 7.49 1.74 15.28
N ILE A 228 6.83 0.67 15.75
CA ILE A 228 7.11 -0.68 15.23
C ILE A 228 6.67 -0.83 13.78
N PHE A 229 5.49 -0.30 13.44
CA PHE A 229 4.92 -0.33 12.10
C PHE A 229 5.82 0.40 11.10
N PHE A 230 6.19 1.65 11.36
CA PHE A 230 7.08 2.43 10.49
C PHE A 230 8.56 2.04 10.60
N SER A 231 8.92 1.11 11.50
CA SER A 231 10.30 0.74 11.80
C SER A 231 11.16 1.90 12.32
N ASN A 232 10.58 2.79 13.11
CA ASN A 232 11.28 3.92 13.71
C ASN A 232 12.10 3.49 14.92
N ILE A 233 13.25 2.86 14.66
CA ILE A 233 14.12 2.32 15.70
C ILE A 233 14.80 3.47 16.45
N PRO A 234 14.62 3.58 17.78
CA PRO A 234 15.23 4.64 18.57
C PRO A 234 16.76 4.48 18.62
N ASP A 235 17.52 5.56 18.76
CA ASP A 235 18.99 5.49 18.80
C ASP A 235 19.54 4.96 20.13
N SER A 236 18.85 5.23 21.24
CA SER A 236 19.34 4.90 22.57
C SER A 236 19.23 3.40 22.88
N THR A 237 20.26 2.83 23.51
CA THR A 237 20.31 1.39 23.83
C THR A 237 19.12 0.94 24.68
N VAL A 238 18.70 1.76 25.65
CA VAL A 238 17.59 1.41 26.55
C VAL A 238 16.26 1.37 25.79
N GLU A 239 16.03 2.34 24.90
CA GLU A 239 14.82 2.38 24.10
C GLU A 239 14.82 1.30 23.02
N LYS A 240 15.97 0.95 22.43
CA LYS A 240 16.10 -0.20 21.52
C LYS A 240 15.65 -1.51 22.17
N ILE A 241 16.06 -1.76 23.42
CA ILE A 241 15.61 -2.95 24.15
C ILE A 241 14.09 -2.94 24.36
N ARG A 242 13.49 -1.77 24.64
CA ARG A 242 12.03 -1.65 24.76
C ARG A 242 11.33 -1.91 23.43
N TYR A 243 11.84 -1.31 22.35
CA TYR A 243 11.39 -1.50 20.99
C TYR A 243 11.40 -2.99 20.60
N GLU A 244 12.54 -3.67 20.77
CA GLU A 244 12.67 -5.11 20.46
C GLU A 244 11.74 -6.00 21.29
N ASN A 245 11.53 -5.65 22.56
CA ASN A 245 10.57 -6.36 23.40
C ASN A 245 9.13 -6.14 22.93
N LEU A 246 8.80 -4.94 22.45
CA LEU A 246 7.50 -4.65 21.87
C LEU A 246 7.30 -5.38 20.54
N VAL A 247 8.31 -5.41 19.66
CA VAL A 247 8.30 -6.23 18.43
C VAL A 247 7.92 -7.67 18.77
N LYS A 248 8.59 -8.29 19.74
CA LYS A 248 8.30 -9.68 20.15
C LYS A 248 6.86 -9.86 20.64
N LYS A 249 6.34 -8.91 21.42
CA LYS A 249 4.95 -8.93 21.90
C LYS A 249 3.96 -8.82 20.75
N ILE A 250 4.14 -7.84 19.86
CA ILE A 250 3.29 -7.67 18.68
C ILE A 250 3.35 -8.91 17.78
N TYR A 251 4.53 -9.44 17.52
CA TYR A 251 4.74 -10.63 16.69
C TYR A 251 4.13 -11.89 17.29
N SER A 252 3.91 -11.93 18.60
CA SER A 252 3.21 -13.04 19.25
C SER A 252 1.70 -13.01 19.04
N GLU A 253 1.11 -11.86 18.64
CA GLU A 253 -0.32 -11.75 18.34
C GLU A 253 -0.69 -12.33 16.96
N PHE A 254 0.29 -12.46 16.07
CA PHE A 254 0.11 -12.99 14.71
C PHE A 254 0.25 -14.52 14.69
N THR A 255 -0.76 -15.20 15.25
CA THR A 255 -0.90 -16.66 15.14
C THR A 255 -1.24 -17.09 13.71
N SER A 256 -1.06 -18.36 13.35
CA SER A 256 -1.44 -18.87 12.04
C SER A 256 -2.91 -18.62 11.69
N GLU A 257 -3.81 -18.74 12.68
CA GLU A 257 -5.22 -18.40 12.55
C GLU A 257 -5.41 -16.91 12.18
N LYS A 258 -4.71 -16.00 12.86
CA LYS A 258 -4.75 -14.57 12.55
C LYS A 258 -4.19 -14.29 11.16
N LEU A 259 -3.07 -14.91 10.78
CA LEU A 259 -2.47 -14.73 9.45
C LEU A 259 -3.40 -15.19 8.33
N VAL A 260 -4.17 -16.27 8.53
CA VAL A 260 -5.21 -16.70 7.58
C VAL A 260 -6.38 -15.70 7.55
N GLY A 261 -6.85 -15.27 8.72
CA GLY A 261 -7.95 -14.29 8.84
C GLY A 261 -7.63 -12.93 8.24
N LEU A 262 -6.35 -12.55 8.16
CA LEU A 262 -5.87 -11.31 7.55
C LEU A 262 -5.54 -11.46 6.06
N GLY A 263 -5.67 -12.67 5.51
CA GLY A 263 -5.35 -12.96 4.12
C GLY A 263 -3.86 -13.00 3.79
N ILE A 264 -2.98 -13.07 4.79
CA ILE A 264 -1.52 -13.08 4.60
C ILE A 264 -1.05 -14.46 4.11
N ILE A 265 -1.63 -15.52 4.66
CA ILE A 265 -1.39 -16.89 4.21
C ILE A 265 -2.72 -17.60 3.94
N ARG A 266 -2.69 -18.62 3.09
CA ARG A 266 -3.84 -19.49 2.82
C ARG A 266 -4.03 -20.50 3.95
N SER A 267 -5.26 -21.00 4.14
CA SER A 267 -5.58 -21.96 5.21
C SER A 267 -4.70 -23.20 5.23
N TYR A 268 -4.33 -23.75 4.06
CA TYR A 268 -3.43 -24.90 3.98
C TYR A 268 -1.96 -24.56 4.31
N GLN A 269 -1.56 -23.29 4.23
CA GLN A 269 -0.21 -22.83 4.58
C GLN A 269 -0.05 -22.65 6.10
N ALA A 270 -1.15 -22.57 6.87
CA ALA A 270 -1.11 -22.43 8.33
C ALA A 270 -0.31 -23.55 9.01
N VAL A 271 -0.52 -24.81 8.61
CA VAL A 271 0.22 -25.95 9.15
C VAL A 271 1.71 -25.85 8.83
N ILE A 272 2.06 -25.39 7.62
CA ILE A 272 3.46 -25.20 7.23
C ILE A 272 4.09 -24.13 8.10
N TYR A 273 3.41 -22.98 8.26
CA TYR A 273 3.85 -21.87 9.08
C TYR A 273 4.11 -22.28 10.54
N ASP A 274 3.21 -23.06 11.14
CA ASP A 274 3.34 -23.50 12.53
C ASP A 274 4.55 -24.42 12.75
N ASN A 275 4.97 -25.15 11.70
CA ASN A 275 6.13 -26.02 11.72
C ASN A 275 7.42 -25.35 11.22
N MET A 276 7.39 -24.06 10.84
CA MET A 276 8.60 -23.31 10.49
C MET A 276 9.45 -23.07 11.74
N ARG A 277 10.78 -23.16 11.58
CA ARG A 277 11.72 -22.80 12.64
C ARG A 277 11.65 -21.29 12.91
N GLU A 278 11.77 -20.93 14.18
CA GLU A 278 11.80 -19.55 14.66
C GLU A 278 13.10 -18.81 14.41
#